data_AF-A0A8B9TX84-F1
#
_entry.id   AF-A0A8B9TX84-F1
#
_cell.length_a   1.000
_cell.length_b   1.000
_cell.length_c   1.000
_cell.angle_alpha   90.00
_cell.angle_beta   90.00
_cell.angle_gamma   90.00
#
_symmetry.space_group_name_H-M   'P 1'
#
loop_
_entity.id
_entity.type
_entity.pdbx_description
1 polymer ?
#
loop_
_entity_poly.entity_id
_entity_poly.type
_entity_poly.pdbx_seq_one_letter_code
_entity_poly.pdbx_strand_id
1 'polypeptide(L)'
;RSAPAEEEPQDGPEPGRCAYFVARKKRFCRMVPALGRRFCGEHGQQEKENDRKRIPCPLDPKHTVYEDQLQKHLKKCNSREKPKPVYFVQDINAGLKDVAEIPEKQVTLSSLSKEEIENLIIKLKKATNGLELDLKEQILSHKALHEALNDPKNGESAFKHLKQQVWSLLY
;
A
#
# COMPACT_ATOMS: atom_id res chain seq x y z
N ARG A 1 9.05 21.84 42.28
CA ARG A 1 9.09 21.60 40.82
C ARG A 1 7.71 21.94 40.29
N SER A 2 7.57 23.13 39.71
CA SER A 2 6.29 23.66 39.23
C SER A 2 5.90 22.99 37.91
N ALA A 3 4.62 22.64 37.76
CA ALA A 3 4.06 22.13 36.52
C ALA A 3 4.22 23.17 35.38
N PRO A 4 4.48 22.76 34.13
CA PRO A 4 4.52 23.70 33.02
C PRO A 4 3.10 24.21 32.74
N ALA A 5 2.97 25.53 32.63
CA ALA A 5 1.74 26.20 32.23
C ALA A 5 1.36 25.75 30.81
N GLU A 6 0.11 25.31 30.64
CA GLU A 6 -0.47 25.05 29.32
C GLU A 6 -0.64 26.40 28.61
N GLU A 7 0.20 26.64 27.58
CA GLU A 7 0.04 27.81 26.70
C GLU A 7 -1.25 27.65 25.89
N GLU A 8 -2.22 28.54 26.14
CA GLU A 8 -3.44 28.70 25.35
C GLU A 8 -3.09 29.02 23.88
N PRO A 9 -3.74 28.38 22.88
CA PRO A 9 -3.51 28.67 21.46
C PRO A 9 -3.91 30.12 21.13
N GLN A 10 -2.99 30.91 20.56
CA GLN A 10 -3.18 32.34 20.28
C GLN A 10 -4.15 32.65 19.12
N ASP A 11 -4.56 31.66 18.33
CA ASP A 11 -5.53 31.83 17.25
C ASP A 11 -6.66 30.80 17.37
N GLY A 12 -7.91 31.26 17.27
CA GLY A 12 -9.08 30.38 17.26
C GLY A 12 -9.15 29.49 16.01
N PRO A 13 -10.02 28.46 16.00
CA PRO A 13 -10.21 27.62 14.82
C PRO A 13 -10.77 28.45 13.65
N GLU A 14 -10.21 28.23 12.45
CA GLU A 14 -10.69 28.87 11.23
C GLU A 14 -12.20 28.61 11.01
N PRO A 15 -12.98 29.62 10.56
CA PRO A 15 -14.40 29.45 10.26
C PRO A 15 -14.62 28.33 9.24
N GLY A 16 -15.55 27.41 9.55
CA GLY A 16 -15.83 26.25 8.70
C GLY A 16 -14.76 25.15 8.72
N ARG A 17 -13.88 25.15 9.73
CA ARG A 17 -12.91 24.08 10.00
C ARG A 17 -13.14 23.46 11.37
N CYS A 18 -12.57 22.27 11.55
CA CYS A 18 -12.69 21.50 12.78
C CYS A 18 -11.98 22.20 13.95
N ALA A 19 -12.73 22.42 15.04
CA ALA A 19 -12.26 23.08 16.26
C ALA A 19 -11.34 22.22 17.15
N TYR A 20 -10.88 21.05 16.67
CA TYR A 20 -10.00 20.16 17.44
C TYR A 20 -8.54 20.62 17.35
N PHE A 21 -7.88 20.82 18.49
CA PHE A 21 -6.46 21.19 18.56
C PHE A 21 -5.56 19.95 18.55
N VAL A 22 -4.71 19.84 17.52
CA VAL A 22 -3.76 18.73 17.39
C VAL A 22 -2.45 19.10 18.10
N ALA A 23 -2.35 18.76 19.38
CA ALA A 23 -1.20 19.12 20.24
C ALA A 23 0.17 18.78 19.61
N ARG A 24 0.32 17.57 19.03
CA ARG A 24 1.55 17.15 18.34
C ARG A 24 1.97 18.08 17.19
N LYS A 25 0.99 18.69 16.52
CA LYS A 25 1.20 19.56 15.34
C LYS A 25 1.02 21.04 15.66
N LYS A 26 0.75 21.39 16.94
CA LYS A 26 0.49 22.75 17.44
C LYS A 26 -0.45 23.57 16.54
N ARG A 27 -1.55 22.96 16.07
CA ARG A 27 -2.53 23.61 15.18
C ARG A 27 -3.91 22.99 15.27
N PHE A 28 -4.93 23.75 14.86
CA PHE A 28 -6.29 23.22 14.67
C PHE A 28 -6.39 22.29 13.46
N CYS A 29 -7.32 21.35 13.54
CA CYS A 29 -7.61 20.40 12.46
C CYS A 29 -8.20 21.12 11.24
N ARG A 30 -7.57 20.97 10.07
CA ARG A 30 -8.00 21.61 8.81
C ARG A 30 -9.15 20.88 8.10
N MET A 31 -9.71 19.85 8.72
CA MET A 31 -10.78 19.07 8.11
C MET A 31 -12.11 19.82 8.24
N VAL A 32 -12.98 19.71 7.22
CA VAL A 32 -14.28 20.38 7.17
C VAL A 32 -15.30 19.61 8.03
N PRO A 33 -15.94 20.26 9.02
CA PRO A 33 -17.08 19.70 9.75
C PRO A 33 -18.30 19.50 8.87
N ALA A 34 -19.20 18.59 9.28
CA ALA A 34 -20.54 18.55 8.70
C ALA A 34 -21.30 19.85 9.03
N LEU A 35 -22.29 20.20 8.20
CA LEU A 35 -23.14 21.38 8.43
C LEU A 35 -23.70 21.36 9.87
N GLY A 36 -23.46 22.45 10.61
CA GLY A 36 -23.91 22.62 11.99
C GLY A 36 -23.02 21.96 13.07
N ARG A 37 -21.90 21.31 12.72
CA ARG A 37 -20.98 20.70 13.71
C ARG A 37 -19.69 21.50 13.87
N ARG A 38 -19.08 21.42 15.06
CA ARG A 38 -17.80 22.09 15.36
C ARG A 38 -16.58 21.25 15.00
N PHE A 39 -16.74 19.93 14.89
CA PHE A 39 -15.64 19.01 14.60
C PHE A 39 -15.87 18.16 13.34
N CYS A 40 -14.78 17.69 12.73
CA CYS A 40 -14.84 16.80 11.56
C CYS A 40 -15.26 15.37 11.94
N GLY A 41 -15.50 14.51 10.94
CA GLY A 41 -15.96 13.13 11.17
C GLY A 41 -15.07 12.29 12.10
N GLU A 42 -13.77 12.59 12.18
CA GLU A 42 -12.82 11.91 13.05
C GLU A 42 -12.82 12.46 14.49
N HIS A 43 -12.94 13.79 14.66
CA HIS A 43 -12.86 14.45 15.98
C HIS A 43 -14.23 14.79 16.60
N GLY A 44 -15.34 14.65 15.86
CA GLY A 44 -16.70 14.90 16.34
C GLY A 44 -17.25 13.85 17.29
N GLN A 45 -16.45 12.84 17.65
CA GLN A 45 -16.78 11.88 18.70
C GLN A 45 -16.86 12.53 20.10
N GLN A 46 -16.26 13.72 20.28
CA GLN A 46 -16.28 14.45 21.57
C GLN A 46 -17.53 15.32 21.77
N GLU A 47 -18.34 15.55 20.72
CA GLU A 47 -19.64 16.21 20.88
C GLU A 47 -20.63 15.20 21.47
N LYS A 48 -21.08 15.44 22.71
CA LYS A 48 -22.07 14.63 23.45
C LYS A 48 -23.43 14.45 22.75
N GLU A 49 -23.64 15.07 21.59
CA GLU A 49 -24.89 15.01 20.80
C GLU A 49 -24.89 13.92 19.71
N ASN A 50 -23.86 13.08 19.62
CA ASN A 50 -23.83 11.97 18.68
C ASN A 50 -23.76 10.64 19.43
N ASP A 51 -24.89 10.19 19.99
CA ASP A 51 -25.09 8.87 20.63
C ASP A 51 -24.83 7.67 19.69
N ARG A 52 -24.33 7.92 18.47
CA ARG A 52 -23.98 6.87 17.51
C ARG A 52 -22.70 6.20 17.94
N LYS A 53 -22.87 5.09 18.66
CA LYS A 53 -21.79 4.20 19.08
C LYS A 53 -21.02 3.65 17.88
N ARG A 54 -19.70 3.81 17.89
CA ARG A 54 -18.79 3.11 16.97
C ARG A 54 -18.29 1.83 17.62
N ILE A 55 -18.28 0.75 16.86
CA ILE A 55 -17.78 -0.56 17.25
C ILE A 55 -16.63 -0.96 16.30
N PRO A 56 -15.65 -1.75 16.76
CA PRO A 56 -14.68 -2.36 15.85
C PRO A 56 -15.41 -3.24 14.84
N CYS A 57 -14.92 -3.27 13.60
CA CYS A 57 -15.50 -4.13 12.59
C CYS A 57 -15.27 -5.62 12.95
N PRO A 58 -16.29 -6.47 12.83
CA PRO A 58 -16.17 -7.90 13.16
C PRO A 58 -15.33 -8.69 12.14
N LEU A 59 -15.12 -8.15 10.92
CA LEU A 59 -14.26 -8.77 9.90
C LEU A 59 -12.79 -8.35 10.02
N ASP A 60 -12.52 -7.18 10.61
CA ASP A 60 -11.15 -6.67 10.82
C ASP A 60 -11.16 -5.63 11.95
N PRO A 61 -10.56 -5.93 13.11
CA PRO A 61 -10.51 -5.01 14.24
C PRO A 61 -9.72 -3.71 13.98
N LYS A 62 -8.98 -3.61 12.87
CA LYS A 62 -8.16 -2.42 12.54
C LYS A 62 -8.98 -1.18 12.16
N HIS A 63 -10.28 -1.32 11.88
CA HIS A 63 -11.16 -0.18 11.62
C HIS A 63 -12.45 -0.24 12.44
N THR A 64 -13.08 0.93 12.59
CA THR A 64 -14.33 1.10 13.36
C THR A 64 -15.47 1.54 12.46
N VAL A 65 -16.68 1.14 12.82
CA VAL A 65 -17.93 1.43 12.08
C VAL A 65 -19.02 1.82 13.06
N TYR A 66 -19.99 2.60 12.62
CA TYR A 66 -21.16 2.88 13.46
C TYR A 66 -22.00 1.60 13.62
N GLU A 67 -22.46 1.35 14.85
CA GLU A 67 -23.25 0.17 15.21
C GLU A 67 -24.52 0.06 14.35
N ASP A 68 -25.20 1.18 14.12
CA ASP A 68 -26.40 1.28 13.28
C ASP A 68 -26.12 1.09 11.77
N GLN A 69 -24.87 1.23 11.33
CA GLN A 69 -24.46 1.04 9.94
C GLN A 69 -23.69 -0.26 9.70
N LEU A 70 -23.53 -1.11 10.72
CA LEU A 70 -22.77 -2.36 10.64
C LEU A 70 -23.25 -3.23 9.47
N GLN A 71 -24.57 -3.43 9.33
CA GLN A 71 -25.14 -4.26 8.27
C GLN A 71 -24.83 -3.73 6.86
N LYS A 72 -24.85 -2.40 6.68
CA LYS A 72 -24.48 -1.77 5.40
C LYS A 72 -22.97 -1.87 5.16
N HIS A 73 -22.18 -1.74 6.21
CA HIS A 73 -20.73 -1.89 6.16
C HIS A 73 -20.31 -3.30 5.73
N LEU A 74 -20.86 -4.35 6.36
CA LEU A 74 -20.48 -5.75 6.09
C LEU A 74 -20.57 -6.11 4.60
N LYS A 75 -21.57 -5.58 3.88
CA LYS A 75 -21.73 -5.80 2.43
C LYS A 75 -20.59 -5.21 1.59
N LYS A 76 -19.98 -4.11 2.03
CA LYS A 76 -18.95 -3.36 1.30
C LYS A 76 -17.57 -3.37 1.98
N CYS A 77 -17.41 -4.11 3.07
CA CYS A 77 -16.16 -4.17 3.81
C CYS A 77 -15.06 -4.77 2.92
N ASN A 78 -13.90 -4.12 2.88
CA ASN A 78 -12.75 -4.62 2.12
C ASN A 78 -12.21 -5.94 2.69
N SER A 79 -12.33 -6.14 4.00
CA SER A 79 -11.93 -7.35 4.71
C SER A 79 -12.92 -8.51 4.54
N ARG A 80 -14.02 -8.31 3.80
CA ARG A 80 -14.93 -9.40 3.44
C ARG A 80 -14.24 -10.30 2.40
N GLU A 81 -14.28 -11.61 2.65
CA GLU A 81 -13.86 -12.59 1.67
C GLU A 81 -14.68 -12.43 0.38
N LYS A 82 -13.97 -12.15 -0.71
CA LYS A 82 -14.57 -12.09 -2.04
C LYS A 82 -14.64 -13.51 -2.60
N PRO A 83 -15.71 -13.87 -3.32
CA PRO A 83 -15.76 -15.15 -4.01
C PRO A 83 -14.55 -15.25 -4.93
N LYS A 84 -13.75 -16.30 -4.72
CA LYS A 84 -12.60 -16.61 -5.56
C LYS A 84 -13.12 -16.96 -6.97
N PRO A 85 -12.53 -16.43 -8.04
CA PRO A 85 -12.90 -16.82 -9.41
C PRO A 85 -12.68 -18.31 -9.66
N VAL A 86 -13.35 -18.89 -10.66
CA VAL A 86 -13.23 -20.32 -11.01
C VAL A 86 -11.80 -20.73 -11.37
N TYR A 87 -11.02 -19.80 -11.93
CA TYR A 87 -9.62 -19.99 -12.28
C TYR A 87 -8.65 -19.77 -11.11
N PHE A 88 -9.13 -19.47 -9.90
CA PHE A 88 -8.27 -19.36 -8.73
C PHE A 88 -7.91 -20.75 -8.21
N VAL A 89 -6.62 -21.06 -8.27
CA VAL A 89 -6.03 -22.23 -7.61
C VAL A 89 -5.10 -21.71 -6.51
N GLN A 90 -5.42 -22.07 -5.26
CA GLN A 90 -4.58 -21.68 -4.13
C GLN A 90 -3.20 -22.31 -4.26
N ASP A 91 -2.16 -21.51 -4.00
CA ASP A 91 -0.75 -21.96 -3.98
C ASP A 91 -0.22 -22.53 -5.31
N ILE A 92 -0.85 -22.21 -6.46
CA ILE A 92 -0.39 -22.68 -7.79
C ILE A 92 1.07 -22.33 -8.11
N ASN A 93 1.56 -21.21 -7.56
CA ASN A 93 2.94 -20.73 -7.73
C ASN A 93 3.82 -20.89 -6.48
N ALA A 94 3.36 -21.62 -5.45
CA ALA A 94 4.10 -21.75 -4.19
C ALA A 94 5.34 -22.66 -4.28
N GLY A 95 5.63 -23.21 -5.46
CA GLY A 95 6.73 -24.16 -5.68
C GLY A 95 6.39 -25.57 -5.19
N LEU A 96 7.27 -26.52 -5.50
CA LEU A 96 7.19 -27.90 -5.00
C LEU A 96 7.52 -27.93 -3.51
N LYS A 97 6.58 -28.42 -2.69
CA LYS A 97 6.79 -28.62 -1.24
C LYS A 97 7.80 -29.72 -0.90
N ASP A 98 8.10 -30.58 -1.87
CA ASP A 98 8.89 -31.81 -1.67
C ASP A 98 10.34 -31.72 -2.19
N VAL A 99 10.81 -30.54 -2.62
CA VAL A 99 12.25 -30.34 -2.75
C VAL A 99 12.75 -30.11 -1.33
N ALA A 100 13.46 -31.08 -0.77
CA ALA A 100 14.20 -30.90 0.47
C ALA A 100 14.90 -29.54 0.40
N GLU A 101 14.43 -28.56 1.17
CA GLU A 101 15.01 -27.24 1.22
C GLU A 101 16.47 -27.44 1.54
N ILE A 102 17.34 -27.31 0.53
CA ILE A 102 18.76 -27.12 0.78
C ILE A 102 18.76 -25.85 1.62
N PRO A 103 19.28 -25.86 2.87
CA PRO A 103 19.29 -24.66 3.68
C PRO A 103 20.16 -23.62 2.96
N GLU A 104 19.53 -22.77 2.16
CA GLU A 104 20.20 -21.65 1.54
C GLU A 104 20.52 -20.70 2.69
N LYS A 105 21.78 -20.72 3.10
CA LYS A 105 22.29 -19.82 4.13
C LYS A 105 22.35 -18.43 3.53
N GLN A 106 21.19 -17.76 3.49
CA GLN A 106 21.07 -16.40 3.01
C GLN A 106 21.75 -15.47 4.02
N VAL A 107 22.84 -14.84 3.59
CA VAL A 107 23.55 -13.84 4.37
C VAL A 107 23.28 -12.46 3.79
N THR A 108 23.15 -11.46 4.66
CA THR A 108 22.99 -10.07 4.22
C THR A 108 24.32 -9.54 3.69
N LEU A 109 24.30 -8.67 2.67
CA LEU A 109 25.53 -8.06 2.14
C LEU A 109 26.34 -7.34 3.22
N SER A 110 25.67 -6.71 4.19
CA SER A 110 26.32 -6.01 5.31
C SER A 110 27.06 -6.92 6.28
N SER A 111 26.78 -8.23 6.26
CA SER A 111 27.47 -9.22 7.10
C SER A 111 28.77 -9.74 6.49
N LEU A 112 29.02 -9.43 5.22
CA LEU A 112 30.24 -9.81 4.50
C LEU A 112 31.32 -8.75 4.69
N SER A 113 32.56 -9.20 4.85
CA SER A 113 33.74 -8.34 4.83
C SER A 113 33.99 -7.76 3.43
N LYS A 114 34.76 -6.67 3.38
CA LYS A 114 35.17 -6.05 2.12
C LYS A 114 35.91 -7.02 1.20
N GLU A 115 36.79 -7.83 1.78
CA GLU A 115 37.60 -8.82 1.06
C GLU A 115 36.72 -9.92 0.43
N GLU A 116 35.69 -10.40 1.14
CA GLU A 116 34.75 -11.39 0.61
C GLU A 116 33.96 -10.84 -0.58
N ILE A 117 33.51 -9.58 -0.49
CA ILE A 117 32.79 -8.90 -1.57
C ILE A 117 33.72 -8.70 -2.79
N GLU A 118 34.96 -8.24 -2.58
CA GLU A 118 35.95 -8.07 -3.64
C GLU A 118 36.26 -9.39 -4.35
N ASN A 119 36.44 -10.47 -3.59
CA ASN A 119 36.64 -11.82 -4.14
C ASN A 119 35.44 -12.30 -4.97
N LEU A 120 34.22 -12.01 -4.52
CA LEU A 120 33.00 -12.34 -5.25
C LEU A 120 32.95 -11.61 -6.61
N ILE A 121 33.29 -10.32 -6.61
CA ILE A 121 33.36 -9.49 -7.82
C ILE A 121 34.38 -10.06 -8.80
N ILE A 122 35.56 -10.47 -8.33
CA ILE A 122 36.60 -11.06 -9.17
C ILE A 122 36.10 -12.36 -9.81
N LYS A 123 35.47 -13.25 -9.02
CA LYS A 123 34.89 -14.50 -9.52
C LYS A 123 33.83 -14.26 -10.58
N LEU A 124 32.93 -13.29 -10.35
CA LEU A 124 31.90 -12.91 -11.31
C LEU A 124 32.52 -12.41 -12.61
N LYS A 125 33.45 -11.44 -12.55
CA LYS A 125 34.14 -10.90 -13.74
C LYS A 125 34.87 -11.98 -14.52
N LYS A 126 35.50 -12.94 -13.83
CA LYS A 126 36.17 -14.08 -14.47
C LYS A 126 35.18 -15.02 -15.15
N ALA A 127 34.06 -15.33 -14.50
CA ALA A 127 33.02 -16.19 -15.05
C ALA A 127 32.29 -15.55 -16.24
N THR A 128 32.18 -14.23 -16.26
CA THR A 128 31.56 -13.48 -17.37
C THR A 128 32.54 -13.15 -18.49
N ASN A 129 33.84 -13.35 -18.29
CA ASN A 129 34.85 -13.05 -19.30
C ASN A 129 34.70 -14.04 -20.48
N GLY A 130 34.34 -13.52 -21.65
CA GLY A 130 34.07 -14.31 -22.85
C GLY A 130 32.60 -14.72 -23.03
N LEU A 131 31.70 -14.32 -22.13
CA LEU A 131 30.26 -14.37 -22.39
C LEU A 131 29.88 -13.16 -23.26
N GLU A 132 30.05 -13.30 -24.57
CA GLU A 132 29.52 -12.35 -25.54
C GLU A 132 28.02 -12.57 -25.69
N LEU A 133 27.25 -12.05 -24.74
CA LEU A 133 25.79 -12.13 -24.76
C LEU A 133 25.25 -10.96 -25.56
N ASP A 134 25.08 -11.14 -26.87
CA ASP A 134 24.15 -10.32 -27.65
C ASP A 134 22.72 -10.69 -27.22
N LEU A 135 22.32 -10.15 -26.06
CA LEU A 135 20.97 -10.27 -25.52
C LEU A 135 20.04 -9.42 -26.40
N LYS A 136 19.56 -10.03 -27.48
CA LYS A 136 18.50 -9.45 -28.29
C LYS A 136 17.25 -9.34 -27.44
N GLU A 137 16.93 -8.12 -27.04
CA GLU A 137 15.69 -7.82 -26.33
C GLU A 137 14.52 -8.14 -27.27
N GLN A 138 13.83 -9.26 -27.01
CA GLN A 138 12.60 -9.63 -27.70
C GLN A 138 11.42 -9.34 -26.79
N ILE A 139 10.74 -8.23 -27.04
CA ILE A 139 9.48 -7.92 -26.37
C ILE A 139 8.38 -8.68 -27.10
N LEU A 140 8.00 -9.84 -26.55
CA LEU A 140 6.84 -10.57 -27.02
C LEU A 140 5.57 -9.92 -26.45
N SER A 141 4.48 -9.92 -27.24
CA SER A 141 3.18 -9.49 -26.76
C SER A 141 2.08 -10.34 -27.38
N HIS A 142 1.00 -10.56 -26.63
CA HIS A 142 -0.14 -11.33 -27.12
C HIS A 142 -0.94 -10.51 -28.15
N LYS A 143 -1.47 -11.16 -29.20
CA LYS A 143 -2.25 -10.50 -30.27
C LYS A 143 -3.38 -9.59 -29.74
N ALA A 144 -4.01 -10.00 -28.64
CA ALA A 144 -5.08 -9.24 -27.98
C ALA A 144 -4.66 -7.83 -27.50
N LEU A 145 -3.35 -7.59 -27.31
CA LEU A 145 -2.81 -6.33 -26.80
C LEU A 145 -2.33 -5.39 -27.92
N HIS A 146 -2.22 -5.87 -29.16
CA HIS A 146 -1.69 -5.09 -30.29
C HIS A 146 -2.55 -3.87 -30.63
N GLU A 147 -3.87 -4.01 -30.62
CA GLU A 147 -4.79 -2.90 -30.91
C GLU A 147 -4.67 -1.79 -29.86
N ALA A 148 -4.70 -2.19 -28.58
CA ALA A 148 -4.56 -1.25 -27.47
C ALA A 148 -3.18 -0.58 -27.45
N LEU A 149 -2.09 -1.31 -27.75
CA LEU A 149 -0.74 -0.71 -27.76
C LEU A 149 -0.54 0.30 -28.90
N ASN A 150 -1.21 0.11 -30.04
CA ASN A 150 -1.05 0.95 -31.22
C ASN A 150 -2.14 2.03 -31.37
N ASP A 151 -3.03 2.20 -30.39
CA ASP A 151 -4.06 3.24 -30.45
C ASP A 151 -3.42 4.64 -30.35
N PRO A 152 -3.57 5.51 -31.38
CA PRO A 152 -3.01 6.86 -31.37
C PRO A 152 -3.63 7.77 -30.31
N LYS A 153 -4.74 7.38 -29.67
CA LYS A 153 -5.35 8.10 -28.55
C LYS A 153 -4.64 7.84 -27.22
N ASN A 154 -3.76 6.84 -27.15
CA ASN A 154 -3.00 6.57 -25.94
C ASN A 154 -1.89 7.60 -25.76
N GLY A 155 -2.07 8.48 -24.78
CA GLY A 155 -0.98 9.32 -24.29
C GLY A 155 0.16 8.48 -23.69
N GLU A 156 1.34 9.09 -23.54
CA GLU A 156 2.55 8.40 -23.07
C GLU A 156 2.38 7.64 -21.76
N SER A 157 1.55 8.16 -20.84
CA SER A 157 1.27 7.52 -19.55
C SER A 157 0.50 6.21 -19.71
N ALA A 158 -0.57 6.22 -20.52
CA ALA A 158 -1.39 5.03 -20.79
C ALA A 158 -0.56 3.96 -21.52
N PHE A 159 0.27 4.38 -22.48
CA PHE A 159 1.16 3.47 -23.21
C PHE A 159 2.18 2.78 -22.28
N LYS A 160 2.81 3.52 -21.36
CA LYS A 160 3.75 2.96 -20.36
C LYS A 160 3.06 1.93 -19.48
N HIS A 161 1.86 2.22 -18.99
CA HIS A 161 1.07 1.29 -18.19
C HIS A 161 0.70 0.02 -18.98
N LEU A 162 0.22 0.16 -20.22
CA LEU A 162 -0.11 -0.98 -21.08
C LEU A 162 1.12 -1.86 -21.36
N LYS A 163 2.26 -1.25 -21.67
CA LYS A 163 3.52 -1.97 -21.88
C LYS A 163 3.92 -2.77 -20.64
N GLN A 164 3.76 -2.19 -19.44
CA GLN A 164 4.03 -2.89 -18.18
C GLN A 164 3.07 -4.07 -17.93
N GLN A 165 1.78 -3.92 -18.25
CA GLN A 165 0.80 -5.00 -18.12
C GLN A 165 1.11 -6.18 -19.06
N VAL A 166 1.57 -5.89 -20.28
CA VAL A 166 2.00 -6.91 -21.25
C VAL A 166 3.13 -7.77 -20.70
N TRP A 167 4.12 -7.15 -20.06
CA TRP A 167 5.29 -7.85 -19.51
C TRP A 167 4.91 -8.81 -18.36
N SER A 168 3.86 -8.48 -17.60
CA SER A 168 3.39 -9.32 -16.49
C SER A 168 2.59 -10.54 -16.93
N LEU A 169 2.12 -10.60 -18.19
CA LEU A 169 1.28 -11.68 -18.71
C LEU A 169 2.06 -12.81 -19.40
N LEU A 170 3.39 -12.74 -19.40
CA LEU A 170 4.28 -13.74 -20.01
C LEU A 170 4.82 -14.79 -19.02
N TYR A 171 4.27 -14.86 -17.80
CA TYR A 171 4.60 -15.86 -16.79
C TYR A 171 3.34 -16.52 -16.23
#